data_AF-A0A5B0RW45-F1
#
_entry.id   AF-A0A5B0RW45-F1
#
_cell.length_a   1.000
_cell.length_b   1.000
_cell.length_c   1.000
_cell.angle_alpha   90.00
_cell.angle_beta   90.00
_cell.angle_gamma   90.00
#
_symmetry.space_group_name_H-M   'P 1'
#
loop_
_entity.id
_entity.type
_entity.pdbx_description
1 polymer ?
#
loop_
_entity_poly.entity_id
_entity_poly.type
_entity_poly.pdbx_seq_one_letter_code
_entity_poly.pdbx_strand_id
1 'polypeptide(L)'
;MVRRAATELICNLLSTLLFLASFGPQSNEPAGSRGLAHISRLHILIALCLSKDLQTALAAGGALALLTEHSKEICQAILSSETLSSSLSRIFRESIEDDLAGPVEEQAERMEEGRIGVLFCFVSLIGNLSSTTPESFPNFFSPALIHSLNSLILKFTPCAKDNNQSQDLIQLVKLAIHSIEK
;
A
#
# COMPACT_ATOMS: atom_id res chain seq x y z
N MET A 1 -18.40 2.88 -12.58
CA MET A 1 -18.54 4.31 -12.23
C MET A 1 -18.81 4.54 -10.74
N VAL A 2 -19.85 3.94 -10.13
CA VAL A 2 -20.16 4.16 -8.68
C VAL A 2 -19.00 3.83 -7.74
N ARG A 3 -18.33 2.68 -7.93
CA ARG A 3 -17.18 2.29 -7.08
C ARG A 3 -16.06 3.33 -7.09
N ARG A 4 -15.68 3.79 -8.29
CA ARG A 4 -14.64 4.80 -8.45
C ARG A 4 -14.98 6.09 -7.70
N ALA A 5 -16.17 6.64 -7.91
CA ALA A 5 -16.62 7.86 -7.24
C ALA A 5 -16.67 7.69 -5.70
N ALA A 6 -17.10 6.52 -5.22
CA ALA A 6 -17.12 6.22 -3.79
C ALA A 6 -15.71 6.14 -3.19
N THR A 7 -14.76 5.48 -3.87
CA THR A 7 -13.38 5.38 -3.40
C THR A 7 -12.66 6.72 -3.44
N GLU A 8 -12.86 7.53 -4.48
CA GLU A 8 -12.33 8.90 -4.55
C GLU A 8 -12.90 9.76 -3.42
N LEU A 9 -14.20 9.66 -3.12
CA LEU A 9 -14.80 10.35 -1.99
C LEU A 9 -14.20 9.89 -0.65
N ILE A 10 -14.02 8.58 -0.43
CA ILE A 10 -13.35 8.03 0.76
C ILE A 10 -11.95 8.62 0.91
N CYS A 11 -11.15 8.60 -0.16
CA CYS A 11 -9.80 9.16 -0.17
C CYS A 11 -9.79 10.64 0.23
N ASN A 12 -10.69 11.44 -0.34
CA ASN A 12 -10.80 12.86 -0.03
C ASN A 12 -11.27 13.12 1.42
N LEU A 13 -12.20 12.30 1.93
CA LEU A 13 -12.70 12.46 3.30
C LEU A 13 -11.65 12.09 4.35
N LEU A 14 -10.71 11.20 4.04
CA LEU A 14 -9.65 10.79 4.96
C LEU A 14 -8.67 11.93 5.31
N SER A 15 -8.65 13.02 4.53
CA SER A 15 -7.97 14.26 4.93
C SER A 15 -8.58 14.93 6.17
N THR A 16 -9.73 14.44 6.65
CA THR A 16 -10.37 14.90 7.89
C THR A 16 -10.17 13.88 9.02
N LEU A 17 -9.76 14.37 10.20
CA LEU A 17 -9.51 13.55 11.38
C LEU A 17 -10.74 12.73 11.81
N LEU A 18 -11.94 13.30 11.64
CA LEU A 18 -13.19 12.62 11.98
C LEU A 18 -13.38 11.33 11.17
N PHE A 19 -13.12 11.38 9.87
CA PHE A 19 -13.29 10.23 9.00
C PHE A 19 -12.14 9.24 9.17
N LEU A 20 -10.92 9.72 9.42
CA LEU A 20 -9.77 8.90 9.74
C LEU A 20 -10.00 8.04 10.99
N ALA A 21 -10.49 8.65 12.07
CA ALA A 21 -10.85 7.96 13.31
C ALA A 21 -11.92 6.89 13.08
N SER A 22 -12.73 7.01 12.01
CA SER A 22 -13.70 5.98 11.69
C SER A 22 -13.01 4.64 11.40
N PHE A 23 -11.85 4.61 10.73
CA PHE A 23 -11.13 3.40 10.34
C PHE A 23 -10.30 2.76 11.47
N GLY A 24 -10.20 3.40 12.63
CA GLY A 24 -9.57 2.84 13.82
C GLY A 24 -10.51 1.99 14.68
N PRO A 25 -9.98 1.35 15.74
CA PRO A 25 -10.80 0.67 16.74
C PRO A 25 -11.73 1.67 17.42
N GLN A 26 -13.03 1.36 17.49
CA GLN A 26 -14.02 2.22 18.15
C GLN A 26 -14.44 1.66 19.51
N SER A 27 -14.33 2.48 20.56
CA SER A 27 -14.64 2.11 21.94
C SER A 27 -16.14 1.90 22.20
N ASN A 28 -17.01 2.46 21.35
CA ASN A 28 -18.46 2.46 21.53
C ASN A 28 -19.18 1.31 20.79
N GLU A 29 -18.46 0.34 20.22
CA GLU A 29 -19.12 -0.77 19.54
C GLU A 29 -19.82 -1.75 20.52
N PRO A 30 -20.99 -2.30 20.14
CA PRO A 30 -21.65 -3.37 20.89
C PRO A 30 -20.70 -4.51 21.20
N ALA A 31 -20.77 -5.07 22.43
CA ALA A 31 -19.80 -6.04 22.93
C ALA A 31 -19.58 -7.30 22.05
N GLY A 32 -20.49 -7.61 21.12
CA GLY A 32 -20.37 -8.69 20.14
C GLY A 32 -19.82 -8.30 18.75
N SER A 33 -19.66 -7.00 18.47
CA SER A 33 -19.08 -6.49 17.21
C SER A 33 -17.77 -5.72 17.40
N ARG A 34 -17.37 -5.48 18.67
CA ARG A 34 -16.15 -4.76 19.05
C ARG A 34 -14.95 -5.30 18.30
N GLY A 35 -14.54 -4.55 17.29
CA GLY A 35 -13.28 -4.76 16.58
C GLY A 35 -13.38 -5.39 15.20
N LEU A 36 -14.57 -5.74 14.69
CA LEU A 36 -14.68 -6.32 13.33
C LEU A 36 -15.01 -5.29 12.25
N ALA A 37 -15.71 -4.20 12.57
CA ALA A 37 -16.14 -3.25 11.55
C ALA A 37 -14.98 -2.46 10.94
N HIS A 38 -13.98 -2.09 11.74
CA HIS A 38 -12.78 -1.41 11.24
C HIS A 38 -11.91 -2.37 10.40
N ILE A 39 -11.74 -3.62 10.83
CA ILE A 39 -11.07 -4.68 10.05
C ILE A 39 -11.78 -4.92 8.72
N SER A 40 -13.13 -5.00 8.71
CA SER A 40 -13.90 -5.16 7.48
C SER A 40 -13.71 -3.98 6.51
N ARG A 41 -13.66 -2.75 7.02
CA ARG A 41 -13.43 -1.55 6.19
C ARG A 41 -12.01 -1.52 5.62
N LEU A 42 -11.01 -1.85 6.44
CA LEU A 42 -9.62 -2.00 5.99
C LEU A 42 -9.50 -3.11 4.94
N HIS A 43 -10.17 -4.24 5.14
CA HIS A 43 -10.16 -5.35 4.17
C HIS A 43 -10.74 -4.93 2.82
N ILE A 44 -11.89 -4.24 2.81
CA ILE A 44 -12.50 -3.70 1.59
C ILE A 44 -11.55 -2.71 0.91
N LEU A 45 -10.94 -1.80 1.68
CA LEU A 45 -10.04 -0.80 1.13
C LEU A 45 -8.78 -1.45 0.51
N ILE A 46 -8.19 -2.41 1.21
CA ILE A 46 -7.07 -3.23 0.70
C ILE A 46 -7.48 -3.95 -0.59
N ALA A 47 -8.66 -4.58 -0.64
CA ALA A 47 -9.14 -5.24 -1.84
C ALA A 47 -9.33 -4.28 -3.04
N LEU A 48 -9.72 -3.03 -2.78
CA LEU A 48 -9.87 -2.01 -3.82
C LEU A 48 -8.53 -1.57 -4.43
N CYS A 49 -7.41 -1.75 -3.72
CA CYS A 49 -6.07 -1.49 -4.26
C CYS A 49 -5.71 -2.44 -5.43
N LEU A 50 -6.34 -3.62 -5.54
CA LEU A 50 -6.22 -4.54 -6.68
C LEU A 50 -7.26 -4.30 -7.79
N SER A 51 -7.98 -3.19 -7.73
CA SER A 51 -8.96 -2.89 -8.77
C SER A 51 -8.28 -2.76 -10.13
N LYS A 52 -8.81 -3.45 -11.15
CA LYS A 52 -8.41 -3.26 -12.56
C LYS A 52 -8.68 -1.84 -13.08
N ASP A 53 -9.60 -1.13 -12.43
CA ASP A 53 -9.79 0.30 -12.66
C ASP A 53 -8.70 1.07 -11.91
N LEU A 54 -7.72 1.59 -12.67
CA LEU A 54 -6.54 2.29 -12.17
C LEU A 54 -6.87 3.43 -11.21
N GLN A 55 -7.90 4.21 -11.50
CA GLN A 55 -8.31 5.35 -10.67
C GLN A 55 -8.85 4.89 -9.31
N THR A 56 -9.62 3.79 -9.29
CA THR A 56 -10.04 3.15 -8.04
C THR A 56 -8.83 2.62 -7.25
N ALA A 57 -7.86 1.99 -7.90
CA ALA A 57 -6.66 1.48 -7.24
C ALA A 57 -5.80 2.61 -6.64
N LEU A 58 -5.59 3.69 -7.39
CA LEU A 58 -4.88 4.89 -6.91
C LEU A 58 -5.59 5.54 -5.71
N ALA A 59 -6.90 5.76 -5.82
CA ALA A 59 -7.67 6.35 -4.72
C ALA A 59 -7.66 5.45 -3.46
N ALA A 60 -7.76 4.12 -3.62
CA ALA A 60 -7.68 3.19 -2.51
C ALA A 60 -6.28 3.12 -1.90
N GLY A 61 -5.24 3.09 -2.73
CA GLY A 61 -3.84 3.10 -2.29
C GLY A 61 -3.47 4.38 -1.55
N GLY A 62 -3.85 5.53 -2.08
CA GLY A 62 -3.64 6.83 -1.44
C GLY A 62 -4.39 6.95 -0.10
N ALA A 63 -5.65 6.50 -0.06
CA ALA A 63 -6.42 6.40 1.17
C ALA A 63 -5.72 5.53 2.23
N LEU A 64 -5.21 4.37 1.84
CA LEU A 64 -4.55 3.44 2.76
C LEU A 64 -3.18 3.96 3.23
N ALA A 65 -2.43 4.64 2.36
CA ALA A 65 -1.19 5.34 2.73
C ALA A 65 -1.48 6.44 3.76
N LEU A 66 -2.51 7.26 3.55
CA LEU A 66 -2.89 8.33 4.48
C LEU A 66 -3.34 7.79 5.85
N LEU A 67 -4.10 6.69 5.86
CA LEU A 67 -4.51 6.03 7.12
C LEU A 67 -3.31 5.55 7.93
N THR A 68 -2.32 4.94 7.27
CA THR A 68 -1.13 4.39 7.93
C THR A 68 -0.10 5.45 8.28
N GLU A 69 -0.08 6.58 7.59
CA GLU A 69 0.75 7.74 7.95
C GLU A 69 0.31 8.35 9.29
N HIS A 70 -1.01 8.40 9.54
CA HIS A 70 -1.57 9.15 10.66
C HIS A 70 -1.99 8.31 11.87
N SER A 71 -2.13 6.99 11.76
CA SER A 71 -2.55 6.13 12.89
C SER A 71 -1.72 4.86 13.02
N LYS A 72 -0.98 4.77 14.13
CA LYS A 72 -0.23 3.57 14.51
C LYS A 72 -1.14 2.39 14.86
N GLU A 73 -2.31 2.68 15.41
CA GLU A 73 -3.32 1.67 15.73
C GLU A 73 -3.83 0.97 14.46
N ILE A 74 -3.98 1.71 13.37
CA ILE A 74 -4.35 1.14 12.06
C ILE A 74 -3.20 0.28 11.52
N CYS A 75 -1.95 0.75 11.58
CA CYS A 75 -0.79 -0.06 11.19
C CYS A 75 -0.74 -1.37 11.98
N GLN A 76 -0.93 -1.30 13.31
CA GLN A 76 -0.95 -2.48 14.17
C GLN A 76 -2.13 -3.41 13.84
N ALA A 77 -3.31 -2.88 13.56
CA ALA A 77 -4.48 -3.66 13.17
C ALA A 77 -4.26 -4.42 11.84
N ILE A 78 -3.63 -3.76 10.85
CA ILE A 78 -3.27 -4.39 9.56
C ILE A 78 -2.29 -5.54 9.77
N LEU A 79 -1.23 -5.31 10.54
CA LEU A 79 -0.16 -6.28 10.74
C LEU A 79 -0.55 -7.43 11.69
N SER A 80 -1.40 -7.15 12.68
CA SER A 80 -1.88 -8.16 13.63
C SER A 80 -2.99 -9.05 13.05
N SER A 81 -3.66 -8.60 11.99
CA SER A 81 -4.65 -9.41 11.28
C SER A 81 -3.98 -10.22 10.17
N GLU A 82 -3.96 -11.55 10.33
CA GLU A 82 -3.43 -12.46 9.31
C GLU A 82 -4.12 -12.27 7.96
N THR A 83 -5.43 -12.05 7.94
CA THR A 83 -6.19 -11.81 6.70
C THR A 83 -5.77 -10.52 6.00
N LEU A 84 -5.61 -9.42 6.75
CA LEU A 84 -5.22 -8.13 6.15
C LEU A 84 -3.77 -8.15 5.68
N SER A 85 -2.85 -8.65 6.52
CA SER A 85 -1.43 -8.75 6.20
C SER A 85 -1.17 -9.68 5.01
N SER A 86 -1.78 -10.87 4.98
CA SER A 86 -1.64 -11.80 3.84
C SER A 86 -2.23 -11.21 2.56
N SER A 87 -3.39 -10.55 2.64
CA SER A 87 -3.97 -9.84 1.51
C SER A 87 -2.99 -8.80 1.00
N LEU A 88 -2.49 -7.92 1.86
CA LEU A 88 -1.58 -6.86 1.46
C LEU A 88 -0.26 -7.37 0.87
N SER A 89 0.34 -8.42 1.46
CA SER A 89 1.53 -9.07 0.91
C SER A 89 1.28 -9.65 -0.49
N ARG A 90 0.10 -10.24 -0.71
CA ARG A 90 -0.31 -10.73 -2.03
C ARG A 90 -0.46 -9.58 -3.03
N ILE A 91 -1.09 -8.47 -2.63
CA ILE A 91 -1.24 -7.29 -3.49
C ILE A 91 0.10 -6.76 -3.95
N PHE A 92 1.02 -6.59 -3.00
CA PHE A 92 2.35 -6.10 -3.27
C PHE A 92 3.10 -7.03 -4.24
N ARG A 93 3.01 -8.35 -3.99
CA ARG A 93 3.58 -9.36 -4.88
C ARG A 93 3.01 -9.25 -6.28
N GLU A 94 1.68 -9.30 -6.43
CA GLU A 94 0.99 -9.22 -7.72
C GLU A 94 1.35 -7.92 -8.46
N SER A 95 1.42 -6.79 -7.75
CA SER A 95 1.76 -5.48 -8.33
C SER A 95 3.20 -5.38 -8.84
N ILE A 96 4.13 -6.15 -8.26
CA ILE A 96 5.53 -6.22 -8.72
C ILE A 96 5.72 -7.33 -9.75
N GLU A 97 5.08 -8.50 -9.57
CA GLU A 97 5.24 -9.67 -10.43
C GLU A 97 4.51 -9.54 -11.78
N ASP A 98 3.31 -8.93 -11.82
CA ASP A 98 2.62 -8.57 -13.09
C ASP A 98 3.51 -7.67 -13.97
N ASP A 99 4.43 -6.99 -13.32
CA ASP A 99 5.36 -6.05 -13.88
C ASP A 99 6.68 -6.72 -14.32
N LEU A 100 6.95 -7.97 -13.93
CA LEU A 100 8.15 -8.74 -14.32
C LEU A 100 7.89 -9.75 -15.47
N ALA A 101 6.63 -9.99 -15.84
CA ALA A 101 6.24 -11.07 -16.75
C ALA A 101 6.33 -10.76 -18.27
N GLY A 102 7.09 -9.74 -18.70
CA GLY A 102 7.24 -9.36 -20.11
C GLY A 102 8.67 -8.99 -20.50
N PRO A 103 9.02 -9.02 -21.80
CA PRO A 103 10.35 -8.63 -22.27
C PRO A 103 10.66 -7.17 -21.92
N VAL A 104 11.82 -6.95 -21.31
CA VAL A 104 12.30 -5.67 -20.74
C VAL A 104 12.24 -4.50 -21.73
N GLU A 105 12.41 -4.79 -23.03
CA GLU A 105 12.46 -3.80 -24.11
C GLU A 105 11.08 -3.21 -24.48
N GLU A 106 9.98 -3.93 -24.26
CA GLU A 106 8.62 -3.42 -24.54
C GLU A 106 7.91 -2.82 -23.29
N GLN A 107 8.42 -3.10 -22.09
CA GLN A 107 7.80 -2.67 -20.84
C GLN A 107 8.13 -1.21 -20.48
N ALA A 108 9.29 -0.70 -20.87
CA ALA A 108 9.68 0.69 -20.60
C ALA A 108 8.83 1.70 -21.38
N GLU A 109 8.38 1.34 -22.59
CA GLU A 109 7.52 2.21 -23.42
C GLU A 109 6.03 2.11 -23.09
N ARG A 110 5.59 1.06 -22.39
CA ARG A 110 4.17 0.80 -22.05
C ARG A 110 3.84 0.95 -20.57
N MET A 111 4.72 1.55 -19.79
CA MET A 111 4.43 1.81 -18.39
C MET A 111 3.46 2.99 -18.30
N GLU A 112 2.17 2.70 -18.18
CA GLU A 112 1.15 3.73 -17.96
C GLU A 112 1.55 4.57 -16.74
N GLU A 113 1.65 5.89 -16.88
CA GLU A 113 2.05 6.84 -15.82
C GLU A 113 1.33 6.58 -14.48
N GLY A 114 0.08 6.10 -14.53
CA GLY A 114 -0.67 5.74 -13.33
C GLY A 114 -0.16 4.52 -12.56
N ARG A 115 0.54 3.58 -13.20
CA ARG A 115 1.12 2.41 -12.50
C ARG A 115 2.23 2.82 -11.54
N ILE A 116 3.05 3.80 -11.91
CA ILE A 116 4.06 4.37 -11.01
C ILE A 116 3.37 4.89 -9.74
N GLY A 117 2.25 5.61 -9.90
CA GLY A 117 1.46 6.12 -8.76
C GLY A 117 0.93 5.01 -7.85
N VAL A 118 0.52 3.87 -8.41
CA VAL A 118 0.07 2.71 -7.61
C VAL A 118 1.24 2.14 -6.79
N LEU A 119 2.41 1.97 -7.42
CA LEU A 119 3.62 1.51 -6.74
C LEU A 119 4.05 2.48 -5.64
N PHE A 120 3.96 3.80 -5.87
CA PHE A 120 4.20 4.82 -4.85
C PHE A 120 3.33 4.60 -3.62
N CYS A 121 2.02 4.44 -3.82
CA CYS A 121 1.08 4.24 -2.71
C CYS A 121 1.44 3.00 -1.88
N PHE A 122 1.83 1.90 -2.55
CA PHE A 122 2.23 0.67 -1.87
C PHE A 122 3.55 0.79 -1.13
N VAL A 123 4.57 1.41 -1.72
CA VAL A 123 5.86 1.58 -1.05
C VAL A 123 5.73 2.55 0.12
N SER A 124 4.95 3.63 -0.02
CA SER A 124 4.60 4.53 1.09
C SER A 124 3.91 3.79 2.23
N LEU A 125 2.93 2.94 1.90
CA LEU A 125 2.26 2.10 2.88
C LEU A 125 3.23 1.17 3.61
N ILE A 126 4.14 0.51 2.90
CA ILE A 126 5.16 -0.36 3.53
C ILE A 126 6.07 0.45 4.46
N GLY A 127 6.52 1.63 4.03
CA GLY A 127 7.33 2.54 4.85
C GLY A 127 6.59 3.01 6.10
N ASN A 128 5.28 3.27 6.00
CA ASN A 128 4.46 3.64 7.15
C ASN A 128 4.28 2.44 8.10
N LEU A 129 4.06 1.24 7.58
CA LEU A 129 3.94 0.02 8.37
C LEU A 129 5.26 -0.32 9.09
N SER A 130 6.42 -0.10 8.47
CA SER A 130 7.72 -0.35 9.11
C SER A 130 8.05 0.62 10.25
N SER A 131 7.24 1.67 10.47
CA SER A 131 7.31 2.47 11.69
C SER A 131 6.80 1.71 12.93
N THR A 132 6.01 0.67 12.73
CA THR A 132 5.72 -0.33 13.78
C THR A 132 6.91 -1.28 13.86
N THR A 133 7.30 -1.69 15.07
CA THR A 133 8.48 -2.53 15.32
C THR A 133 8.53 -3.73 14.35
N PRO A 134 9.38 -3.72 13.30
CA PRO A 134 9.34 -4.73 12.24
C PRO A 134 9.60 -6.14 12.76
N GLU A 135 10.45 -6.24 13.79
CA GLU A 135 10.76 -7.50 14.50
C GLU A 135 9.55 -8.19 15.11
N SER A 136 8.46 -7.44 15.39
CA SER A 136 7.21 -8.00 15.90
C SER A 136 6.38 -8.69 14.81
N PHE A 137 6.67 -8.45 13.53
CA PHE A 137 5.91 -8.96 12.38
C PHE A 137 6.82 -9.57 11.28
N PRO A 138 7.67 -10.56 11.62
CA PRO A 138 8.69 -11.10 10.71
C PRO A 138 8.12 -11.80 9.48
N ASN A 139 6.88 -12.29 9.56
CA ASN A 139 6.20 -12.92 8.43
C ASN A 139 5.81 -11.89 7.36
N PHE A 140 5.46 -10.66 7.76
CA PHE A 140 5.13 -9.58 6.83
C PHE A 140 6.41 -8.94 6.30
N PHE A 141 7.30 -8.51 7.19
CA PHE A 141 8.61 -7.92 6.86
C PHE A 141 9.66 -8.99 6.54
N SER A 142 9.30 -9.92 5.66
CA SER A 142 10.14 -11.06 5.30
C SER A 142 11.28 -10.66 4.34
N PRO A 143 12.36 -11.45 4.27
CA PRO A 143 13.40 -11.26 3.25
C PRO A 143 12.88 -11.25 1.81
N ALA A 144 11.76 -11.95 1.54
CA ALA A 144 11.11 -11.94 0.24
C ALA A 144 10.51 -10.57 -0.13
N LEU A 145 10.01 -9.83 0.87
CA LEU A 145 9.54 -8.45 0.68
C LEU A 145 10.71 -7.54 0.27
N ILE A 146 11.83 -7.61 1.01
CA ILE A 146 13.04 -6.83 0.73
C ILE A 146 13.60 -7.16 -0.67
N HIS A 147 13.64 -8.45 -1.04
CA HIS A 147 14.05 -8.87 -2.38
C HIS A 147 13.16 -8.26 -3.48
N SER A 148 11.85 -8.25 -3.27
CA SER A 148 10.90 -7.67 -4.23
C SER A 148 11.07 -6.15 -4.36
N LEU A 149 11.31 -5.44 -3.24
CA LEU A 149 11.64 -4.01 -3.24
C LEU A 149 12.96 -3.73 -3.99
N ASN A 150 14.00 -4.54 -3.77
CA ASN A 150 15.25 -4.42 -4.52
C ASN A 150 15.06 -4.69 -6.02
N SER A 151 14.21 -5.67 -6.37
CA SER A 151 13.86 -5.95 -7.77
C SER A 151 13.19 -4.75 -8.43
N LEU A 152 12.35 -4.02 -7.67
CA LEU A 152 11.74 -2.77 -8.13
C LEU A 152 12.79 -1.69 -8.42
N ILE A 153 13.79 -1.51 -7.53
CA ILE A 153 14.89 -0.58 -7.78
C ILE A 153 15.60 -0.91 -9.09
N LEU A 154 15.97 -2.18 -9.29
CA LEU A 154 16.68 -2.63 -10.50
C LEU A 154 15.85 -2.37 -11.76
N LYS A 155 14.54 -2.64 -11.71
CA LYS A 155 13.62 -2.42 -12.82
C LYS A 155 13.52 -0.94 -13.22
N PHE A 156 13.44 -0.04 -12.25
CA PHE A 156 13.22 1.38 -12.51
C PHE A 156 14.52 2.18 -12.73
N THR A 157 15.67 1.64 -12.35
CA THR A 157 16.97 2.32 -12.51
C THR A 157 17.28 2.78 -13.95
N PRO A 158 17.01 1.99 -15.01
CA PRO A 158 17.20 2.43 -16.39
C PRO A 158 16.31 3.62 -16.76
N CYS A 159 15.05 3.64 -16.31
CA CYS A 159 14.07 4.68 -16.62
C CYS A 159 14.29 5.97 -15.80
N ALA A 160 15.00 5.87 -14.68
CA ALA A 160 15.22 6.96 -13.75
C ALA A 160 16.04 8.11 -14.33
N LYS A 161 16.85 7.91 -15.38
CA LYS A 161 17.67 8.99 -15.95
C LYS A 161 16.83 10.11 -16.57
N ASP A 162 15.68 9.76 -17.12
CA ASP A 162 14.84 10.65 -17.92
C ASP A 162 13.45 10.88 -17.31
N ASN A 163 13.14 10.26 -16.17
CA ASN A 163 11.83 10.35 -15.52
C ASN A 163 11.96 10.59 -13.99
N ASN A 164 11.56 11.79 -13.55
CA ASN A 164 11.59 12.20 -12.14
C ASN A 164 10.74 11.29 -11.24
N GLN A 165 9.57 10.83 -11.70
CA GLN A 165 8.72 9.95 -10.89
C GLN A 165 9.39 8.61 -10.61
N SER A 166 10.16 8.09 -11.58
CA SER A 166 10.94 6.85 -11.40
C SER A 166 12.09 7.05 -10.41
N GLN A 167 12.75 8.22 -10.42
CA GLN A 167 13.77 8.56 -9.42
C GLN A 167 13.18 8.63 -8.02
N ASP A 168 12.07 9.35 -7.87
CA ASP A 168 11.37 9.53 -6.60
C ASP A 168 10.89 8.18 -6.04
N LEU A 169 10.41 7.27 -6.91
CA LEU A 169 9.99 5.93 -6.49
C LEU A 169 11.18 5.14 -5.97
N ILE A 170 12.32 5.15 -6.68
CA ILE A 170 13.54 4.47 -6.23
C ILE A 170 14.01 5.00 -4.88
N GLN A 171 13.97 6.33 -4.67
CA GLN A 171 14.34 6.92 -3.38
C GLN A 171 13.39 6.45 -2.28
N LEU A 172 12.08 6.45 -2.53
CA LEU A 172 11.09 5.97 -1.57
C LEU A 172 11.30 4.48 -1.22
N VAL A 173 11.59 3.64 -2.21
CA VAL A 173 11.87 2.21 -1.99
C VAL A 173 13.10 2.01 -1.12
N LYS A 174 14.18 2.77 -1.37
CA LYS A 174 15.38 2.73 -0.51
C LYS A 174 15.09 3.15 0.93
N LEU A 175 14.27 4.18 1.12
CA LEU A 175 13.84 4.62 2.45
C LEU A 175 13.00 3.54 3.16
N ALA A 176 12.09 2.89 2.44
CA ALA A 176 11.28 1.80 2.98
C ALA A 176 12.15 0.60 3.40
N ILE A 177 13.07 0.14 2.54
CA ILE A 177 14.02 -0.94 2.89
C ILE A 177 14.81 -0.57 4.13
N HIS A 178 15.38 0.64 4.17
CA HIS A 178 16.14 1.10 5.33
C HIS A 178 15.30 1.18 6.61
N SER A 179 14.00 1.48 6.52
CA SER A 179 13.11 1.46 7.68
C SER A 179 12.74 0.06 8.16
N ILE A 180 12.75 -0.93 7.27
CA ILE A 180 12.47 -2.34 7.61
C ILE A 180 13.69 -2.97 8.30
N GLU A 181 14.91 -2.63 7.85
CA GLU A 181 16.16 -3.23 8.34
C GLU A 181 16.72 -2.59 9.62
N LYS A 182 16.07 -1.55 10.15
CA LYS A 182 16.43 -0.88 11.41
C LYS A 182 15.93 -1.64 12.63
#